data_AF-A0A151U1H9-F1
#
_entry.id   AF-A0A151U1H9-F1
#
_cell.length_a   1.000
_cell.length_b   1.000
_cell.length_c   1.000
_cell.angle_alpha   90.00
_cell.angle_beta   90.00
_cell.angle_gamma   90.00
#
_symmetry.space_group_name_H-M   'P 1'
#
loop_
_entity.id
_entity.type
_entity.pdbx_description
1 polymer ?
#
loop_
_entity_poly.entity_id
_entity_poly.type
_entity_poly.pdbx_seq_one_letter_code
_entity_poly.pdbx_strand_id
1 'polypeptide(L)'
;MQYAVVDYLWFRSLKGDSNSLGFDLIDKWGRMLPDPERWPSSGGGRGFTDVANKVHSMGLKFGIHLMAGISTQAFNNNTPILDTKTGQPYMESGRTWNAKDIGIPSRTCPWMSNGFMAINATTGAGKAFLRSIYELYASWGVDFVKLDCVFGDNFNLGEIRSVSEILNGFDHSIVFSLSPGVSATPEQAKSVSSLVNAYRVTGDDWDEWSAILAHFDVARDFAASNLIGANGLKGKSWPDLDMLPFGWLTDPAAHVGPHRFTKLTRDEQRTQMTLWSMAKSPIMYGGDLRKIDSWTYDLITNPTLLEIDACSYNNREACETSFSSCLFLLFPHVTTLNDVKTEGHNVTKVPFYYSLALTECTDPKARGWSGEKYSEDPERICYKSPTQDQEKPLCVHERELPIALSKQTLIQSEQTWELKSNGTLVNGHSGMCATVEHVRAKGYPNRIRSWIAAGRRGVIYVAFFNLVDEKTTISANIADLAIAIPGRKRKLRVCAGTEIWSNVYLRIRNTFSIELSAHGCALFVLKCA
;
A
#
# COMPACT_ATOMS: atom_id res chain seq x y z
N MET A 1 0.46 -21.31 5.17
CA MET A 1 -0.26 -20.41 6.10
C MET A 1 -0.07 -20.92 7.52
N GLN A 2 0.28 -20.06 8.48
CA GLN A 2 0.55 -20.48 9.87
C GLN A 2 -0.11 -19.58 10.92
N TYR A 3 -0.65 -18.42 10.55
CA TYR A 3 -1.22 -17.43 11.49
C TYR A 3 -2.72 -17.31 11.31
N ALA A 4 -3.45 -17.23 12.42
CA ALA A 4 -4.84 -16.78 12.49
C ALA A 4 -4.86 -15.45 13.27
N VAL A 5 -5.15 -14.34 12.57
CA VAL A 5 -5.02 -12.99 13.12
C VAL A 5 -6.40 -12.36 13.27
N VAL A 6 -6.72 -11.89 14.47
CA VAL A 6 -7.91 -11.08 14.74
C VAL A 6 -7.59 -9.62 14.45
N ASP A 7 -8.19 -9.06 13.41
CA ASP A 7 -7.96 -7.67 13.02
C ASP A 7 -8.82 -6.68 13.86
N TYR A 8 -8.94 -5.43 13.42
CA TYR A 8 -9.34 -4.27 14.23
C TYR A 8 -10.65 -4.41 15.03
N LEU A 9 -10.73 -3.68 16.16
CA LEU A 9 -11.92 -3.50 17.04
C LEU A 9 -12.41 -4.70 17.86
N TRP A 10 -11.60 -5.73 18.06
CA TRP A 10 -11.96 -6.82 18.98
C TRP A 10 -12.25 -6.37 20.42
N PHE A 11 -11.75 -5.21 20.83
CA PHE A 11 -11.93 -4.62 22.16
C PHE A 11 -13.15 -3.70 22.27
N ARG A 12 -13.84 -3.39 21.17
CA ARG A 12 -14.96 -2.44 21.19
C ARG A 12 -16.28 -3.18 21.23
N SER A 13 -17.15 -2.74 22.13
CA SER A 13 -18.52 -3.22 22.23
C SER A 13 -19.25 -3.11 20.89
N LEU A 14 -20.11 -4.07 20.58
CA LEU A 14 -20.94 -4.10 19.37
C LEU A 14 -21.89 -2.88 19.23
N LYS A 15 -22.04 -2.09 20.30
CA LYS A 15 -22.84 -0.85 20.30
C LYS A 15 -22.07 0.37 19.77
N GLY A 16 -20.74 0.30 19.71
CA GLY A 16 -19.88 1.38 19.22
C GLY A 16 -19.42 1.13 17.79
N ASP A 17 -19.30 2.21 17.01
CA ASP A 17 -18.69 2.21 15.68
C ASP A 17 -17.15 2.31 15.73
N SER A 18 -16.51 2.44 14.57
CA SER A 18 -15.06 2.52 14.46
C SER A 18 -14.42 3.75 15.10
N ASN A 19 -15.17 4.82 15.40
CA ASN A 19 -14.64 6.03 16.04
C ASN A 19 -15.45 6.46 17.28
N SER A 20 -16.18 5.52 17.90
CA SER A 20 -17.01 5.78 19.07
C SER A 20 -16.18 5.87 20.35
N LEU A 21 -16.43 6.91 21.15
CA LEU A 21 -15.86 7.09 22.48
C LEU A 21 -16.75 6.43 23.54
N GLY A 22 -16.14 5.75 24.53
CA GLY A 22 -16.86 5.20 25.68
C GLY A 22 -17.34 3.75 25.52
N PHE A 23 -17.03 3.11 24.39
CA PHE A 23 -17.43 1.73 24.08
C PHE A 23 -16.28 0.73 24.10
N ASP A 24 -15.08 1.20 24.45
CA ASP A 24 -13.90 0.36 24.54
C ASP A 24 -13.90 -0.42 25.85
N LEU A 25 -13.66 -1.73 25.77
CA LEU A 25 -13.48 -2.56 26.95
C LEU A 25 -12.03 -2.40 27.41
N ILE A 26 -11.86 -1.70 28.54
CA ILE A 26 -10.57 -1.48 29.18
C ILE A 26 -10.58 -2.04 30.60
N ASP A 27 -9.44 -2.57 31.05
CA ASP A 27 -9.26 -2.91 32.44
C ASP A 27 -8.97 -1.66 33.31
N LYS A 28 -8.85 -1.86 34.62
CA LYS A 28 -8.57 -0.77 35.57
C LYS A 28 -7.23 -0.05 35.32
N TRP A 29 -6.34 -0.62 34.51
CA TRP A 29 -5.03 -0.08 34.16
C TRP A 29 -5.04 0.62 32.79
N GLY A 30 -6.19 0.69 32.13
CA GLY A 30 -6.33 1.30 30.80
C GLY A 30 -5.90 0.39 29.65
N ARG A 31 -5.74 -0.92 29.88
CA ARG A 31 -5.37 -1.90 28.84
C ARG A 31 -6.61 -2.48 28.18
N MET A 32 -6.56 -2.67 26.87
CA MET A 32 -7.70 -3.16 26.08
C MET A 32 -7.98 -4.64 26.36
N LEU A 33 -9.27 -5.00 26.46
CA LEU A 33 -9.75 -6.36 26.66
C LEU A 33 -10.74 -6.74 25.56
N PRO A 34 -10.77 -8.01 25.12
CA PRO A 34 -11.75 -8.46 24.13
C PRO A 34 -13.18 -8.39 24.66
N ASP A 35 -14.04 -7.78 23.85
CA ASP A 35 -15.47 -7.63 24.14
C ASP A 35 -16.11 -9.01 24.36
N PRO A 36 -16.69 -9.30 25.53
CA PRO A 36 -17.22 -10.63 25.85
C PRO A 36 -18.50 -10.97 25.08
N GLU A 37 -19.21 -9.98 24.52
CA GLU A 37 -20.35 -10.24 23.63
C GLU A 37 -19.87 -10.83 22.30
N ARG A 38 -18.81 -10.24 21.72
CA ARG A 38 -18.14 -10.77 20.53
C ARG A 38 -17.31 -12.03 20.81
N TRP A 39 -16.66 -12.09 21.97
CA TRP A 39 -15.72 -13.14 22.38
C TRP A 39 -16.13 -13.77 23.72
N PRO A 40 -17.18 -14.61 23.78
CA PRO A 40 -17.70 -15.15 25.03
C PRO A 40 -16.67 -15.86 25.91
N SER A 41 -15.65 -16.47 25.30
CA SER A 41 -14.55 -17.12 26.03
C SER A 41 -13.70 -16.16 26.86
N SER A 42 -13.70 -14.85 26.55
CA SER A 42 -12.92 -13.85 27.30
C SER A 42 -13.49 -13.52 28.68
N GLY A 43 -14.75 -13.90 28.94
CA GLY A 43 -15.45 -13.63 30.19
C GLY A 43 -14.65 -14.06 31.42
N GLY A 44 -14.75 -13.30 32.51
CA GLY A 44 -14.00 -13.57 33.75
C GLY A 44 -12.50 -13.21 33.67
N GLY A 45 -12.10 -12.35 32.73
CA GLY A 45 -10.73 -11.84 32.64
C GLY A 45 -9.74 -12.78 31.95
N ARG A 46 -10.22 -13.79 31.21
CA ARG A 46 -9.36 -14.74 30.49
C ARG A 46 -8.76 -14.17 29.20
N GLY A 47 -9.29 -13.03 28.73
CA GLY A 47 -8.81 -12.39 27.50
C GLY A 47 -8.88 -13.34 26.30
N PHE A 48 -7.81 -13.42 25.53
CA PHE A 48 -7.73 -14.32 24.37
C PHE A 48 -7.14 -15.71 24.66
N THR A 49 -6.81 -16.04 25.91
CA THR A 49 -6.13 -17.29 26.29
C THR A 49 -6.79 -18.53 25.69
N ASP A 50 -8.12 -18.65 25.81
CA ASP A 50 -8.85 -19.81 25.31
C ASP A 50 -8.85 -19.90 23.77
N VAL A 51 -8.88 -18.75 23.09
CA VAL A 51 -8.80 -18.66 21.62
C VAL A 51 -7.40 -19.05 21.14
N ALA A 52 -6.36 -18.49 21.76
CA ALA A 52 -4.97 -18.80 21.44
C ALA A 52 -4.67 -20.28 21.64
N ASN A 53 -5.05 -20.84 22.80
CA ASN A 53 -4.92 -22.27 23.09
C ASN A 53 -5.60 -23.15 22.02
N LYS A 54 -6.80 -22.74 21.58
CA LYS A 54 -7.52 -23.47 20.52
C LYS A 54 -6.75 -23.41 19.20
N VAL A 55 -6.27 -22.24 18.79
CA VAL A 55 -5.46 -22.05 17.57
C VAL A 55 -4.16 -22.86 17.64
N HIS A 56 -3.45 -22.82 18.77
CA HIS A 56 -2.24 -23.60 19.00
C HIS A 56 -2.49 -25.11 18.94
N SER A 57 -3.62 -25.60 19.48
CA SER A 57 -3.99 -27.02 19.40
C SER A 57 -4.19 -27.53 17.97
N MET A 58 -4.40 -26.61 17.01
CA MET A 58 -4.51 -26.91 15.58
C MET A 58 -3.16 -26.83 14.85
N GLY A 59 -2.07 -26.55 15.56
CA GLY A 59 -0.74 -26.35 14.98
C GLY A 59 -0.55 -24.99 14.29
N LEU A 60 -1.44 -24.04 14.56
CA LEU A 60 -1.37 -22.67 14.06
C LEU A 60 -0.85 -21.71 15.15
N LYS A 61 -0.60 -20.46 14.76
CA LYS A 61 -0.17 -19.35 15.61
C LYS A 61 -1.26 -18.29 15.68
N PHE A 62 -1.41 -17.64 16.83
CA PHE A 62 -2.46 -16.65 17.06
C PHE A 62 -1.92 -15.23 17.00
N GLY A 63 -2.65 -14.32 16.35
CA GLY A 63 -2.27 -12.92 16.26
C GLY A 63 -3.41 -11.95 16.52
N ILE A 64 -3.07 -10.72 16.88
CA ILE A 64 -4.04 -9.64 17.10
C ILE A 64 -3.57 -8.32 16.50
N HIS A 65 -4.52 -7.54 16.01
CA HIS A 65 -4.34 -6.13 15.65
C HIS A 65 -4.36 -5.25 16.90
N LEU A 66 -3.55 -4.19 16.92
CA LEU A 66 -3.42 -3.23 18.01
C LEU A 66 -3.45 -1.81 17.44
N MET A 67 -4.00 -0.86 18.19
CA MET A 67 -3.84 0.57 17.90
C MET A 67 -2.63 1.12 18.67
N ALA A 68 -1.81 1.92 18.01
CA ALA A 68 -0.73 2.65 18.67
C ALA A 68 -1.26 3.65 19.70
N GLY A 69 -0.49 3.81 20.76
CA GLY A 69 -0.72 4.76 21.84
C GLY A 69 -1.62 4.25 22.95
N ILE A 70 -2.57 5.08 23.36
CA ILE A 70 -3.50 4.86 24.46
C ILE A 70 -4.92 5.22 24.04
N SER A 71 -5.91 4.47 24.53
CA SER A 71 -7.29 4.81 24.25
C SER A 71 -7.68 6.13 24.93
N THR A 72 -8.47 6.94 24.23
CA THR A 72 -9.02 8.19 24.76
C THR A 72 -9.86 7.94 26.01
N GLN A 73 -10.51 6.77 26.10
CA GLN A 73 -11.26 6.37 27.28
C GLN A 73 -10.36 6.17 28.51
N ALA A 74 -9.22 5.49 28.38
CA ALA A 74 -8.26 5.34 29.46
C ALA A 74 -7.67 6.69 29.91
N PHE A 75 -7.36 7.56 28.94
CA PHE A 75 -6.92 8.93 29.19
C PHE A 75 -7.97 9.76 29.95
N ASN A 76 -9.23 9.75 29.50
CA ASN A 76 -10.31 10.53 30.12
C ASN A 76 -10.60 10.05 31.55
N ASN A 77 -10.61 8.73 31.75
CA ASN A 77 -10.77 8.11 33.07
C ASN A 77 -9.53 8.26 33.96
N ASN A 78 -8.42 8.75 33.41
CA ASN A 78 -7.13 8.90 34.06
C ASN A 78 -6.69 7.61 34.78
N THR A 79 -6.79 6.48 34.10
CA THR A 79 -6.48 5.18 34.70
C THR A 79 -5.02 5.12 35.21
N PRO A 80 -4.76 4.46 36.36
CA PRO A 80 -3.40 4.23 36.81
C PRO A 80 -2.63 3.35 35.81
N ILE A 81 -1.32 3.55 35.72
CA ILE A 81 -0.44 2.68 34.91
C ILE A 81 -0.02 1.49 35.77
N LEU A 82 -0.08 0.27 35.24
CA LEU A 82 0.39 -0.93 35.95
C LEU A 82 1.92 -1.02 35.93
N ASP A 83 2.53 -1.16 37.11
CA ASP A 83 3.86 -1.74 37.22
C ASP A 83 3.73 -3.26 37.32
N THR A 84 4.12 -3.97 36.26
CA THR A 84 3.97 -5.42 36.18
C THR A 84 4.88 -6.18 37.13
N LYS A 85 5.91 -5.54 37.69
CA LYS A 85 6.79 -6.17 38.69
C LYS A 85 6.17 -6.21 40.08
N THR A 86 5.41 -5.17 40.43
CA THR A 86 4.84 -5.01 41.78
C THR A 86 3.34 -5.31 41.83
N GLY A 87 2.66 -5.28 40.68
CA GLY A 87 1.20 -5.39 40.60
C GLY A 87 0.47 -4.12 41.08
N GLN A 88 1.20 -3.03 41.32
CA GLN A 88 0.71 -1.77 41.88
C GLN A 88 0.78 -0.64 40.84
N PRO A 89 0.19 0.55 41.12
CA PRO A 89 0.37 1.71 40.27
C PRO A 89 1.85 2.08 40.09
N TYR A 90 2.24 2.39 38.86
CA TYR A 90 3.61 2.75 38.51
C TYR A 90 4.03 4.05 39.21
N MET A 91 5.13 3.96 39.96
CA MET A 91 5.72 5.09 40.66
C MET A 91 7.12 5.36 40.14
N GLU A 92 7.40 6.63 39.82
CA GLU A 92 8.71 7.10 39.40
C GLU A 92 8.88 8.54 39.89
N SER A 93 10.06 8.85 40.44
CA SER A 93 10.37 10.17 41.00
C SER A 93 9.40 10.62 42.12
N GLY A 94 8.97 9.68 42.96
CA GLY A 94 8.14 9.96 44.14
C GLY A 94 6.66 10.27 43.85
N ARG A 95 6.19 10.08 42.62
CA ARG A 95 4.79 10.24 42.25
C ARG A 95 4.24 9.02 41.52
N THR A 96 2.93 8.83 41.60
CA THR A 96 2.19 7.87 40.77
C THR A 96 1.89 8.47 39.41
N TRP A 97 2.09 7.69 38.36
CA TRP A 97 1.81 8.09 36.98
C TRP A 97 0.51 7.45 36.48
N ASN A 98 -0.25 8.21 35.71
CA ASN A 98 -1.55 7.81 35.17
C ASN A 98 -1.64 8.09 33.67
N ALA A 99 -2.72 7.63 33.03
CA ALA A 99 -2.94 7.81 31.60
C ALA A 99 -2.82 9.28 31.12
N LYS A 100 -3.26 10.27 31.91
CA LYS A 100 -3.12 11.69 31.55
C LYS A 100 -1.68 12.20 31.53
N ASP A 101 -0.77 11.55 32.24
CA ASP A 101 0.63 11.94 32.28
C ASP A 101 1.41 11.50 31.03
N ILE A 102 0.89 10.53 30.28
CA ILE A 102 1.58 9.90 29.16
C ILE A 102 0.88 10.11 27.81
N GLY A 103 -0.43 10.37 27.78
CA GLY A 103 -1.17 10.62 26.55
C GLY A 103 -0.85 11.98 25.93
N ILE A 104 -0.90 12.07 24.59
CA ILE A 104 -0.66 13.28 23.82
C ILE A 104 -1.93 13.61 23.01
N PRO A 105 -2.89 14.35 23.59
CA PRO A 105 -4.19 14.60 22.93
C PRO A 105 -4.10 15.36 21.61
N SER A 106 -3.02 16.10 21.37
CA SER A 106 -2.78 16.81 20.10
C SER A 106 -2.36 15.89 18.95
N ARG A 107 -2.10 14.60 19.23
CA ARG A 107 -1.64 13.60 18.25
C ARG A 107 -2.55 12.39 18.30
N THR A 108 -3.74 12.52 17.72
CA THR A 108 -4.70 11.42 17.59
C THR A 108 -4.44 10.60 16.33
N CYS A 109 -5.01 9.40 16.29
CA CYS A 109 -5.06 8.65 15.04
C CYS A 109 -6.03 9.35 14.06
N PRO A 110 -5.61 9.76 12.84
CA PRO A 110 -6.43 10.62 11.99
C PRO A 110 -7.82 10.07 11.62
N TRP A 111 -7.89 8.76 11.38
CA TRP A 111 -9.13 8.06 11.03
C TRP A 111 -9.89 7.50 12.25
N MET A 112 -9.32 7.60 13.45
CA MET A 112 -9.93 7.19 14.72
C MET A 112 -9.67 8.24 15.82
N SER A 113 -9.98 9.50 15.51
CA SER A 113 -9.59 10.66 16.31
C SER A 113 -10.18 10.68 17.73
N ASN A 114 -11.32 10.01 17.95
CA ASN A 114 -11.94 9.90 19.26
C ASN A 114 -11.50 8.64 20.01
N GLY A 115 -10.92 7.64 19.33
CA GLY A 115 -10.60 6.34 19.92
C GLY A 115 -9.22 6.29 20.57
N PHE A 116 -8.18 6.74 19.86
CA PHE A 116 -6.79 6.59 20.30
C PHE A 116 -5.96 7.86 20.07
N MET A 117 -5.00 8.06 20.97
CA MET A 117 -3.99 9.10 20.88
C MET A 117 -2.59 8.55 21.14
N ALA A 118 -1.58 9.21 20.58
CA ALA A 118 -0.19 8.87 20.80
C ALA A 118 0.18 8.97 22.29
N ILE A 119 1.19 8.19 22.68
CA ILE A 119 1.77 8.26 24.01
C ILE A 119 3.20 8.80 23.97
N ASN A 120 3.65 9.36 25.08
CA ASN A 120 5.04 9.70 25.30
C ASN A 120 5.86 8.46 25.72
N ALA A 121 6.22 7.64 24.73
CA ALA A 121 7.03 6.42 24.90
C ALA A 121 8.49 6.68 25.32
N THR A 122 8.92 7.94 25.49
CA THR A 122 10.28 8.27 25.97
C THR A 122 10.40 8.23 27.50
N THR A 123 9.27 8.35 28.21
CA THR A 123 9.22 8.34 29.68
C THR A 123 9.22 6.93 30.26
N GLY A 124 9.66 6.76 31.51
CA GLY A 124 9.57 5.47 32.20
C GLY A 124 8.12 4.98 32.32
N ALA A 125 7.20 5.89 32.64
CA ALA A 125 5.77 5.60 32.72
C ALA A 125 5.15 5.18 31.37
N GLY A 126 5.49 5.86 30.27
CA GLY A 126 5.01 5.48 28.94
C GLY A 126 5.52 4.09 28.52
N LYS A 127 6.78 3.79 28.80
CA LYS A 127 7.35 2.44 28.60
C LYS A 127 6.71 1.39 29.50
N ALA A 128 6.39 1.73 30.75
CA ALA A 128 5.70 0.83 31.68
C ALA A 128 4.29 0.50 31.20
N PHE A 129 3.54 1.50 30.71
CA PHE A 129 2.22 1.28 30.11
C PHE A 129 2.30 0.33 28.91
N LEU A 130 3.18 0.60 27.94
CA LEU A 130 3.41 -0.31 26.81
C LEU A 130 3.80 -1.72 27.28
N ARG A 131 4.77 -1.84 28.20
CA ARG A 131 5.17 -3.14 28.73
C ARG A 131 4.00 -3.91 29.32
N SER A 132 3.14 -3.23 30.09
CA SER A 132 1.96 -3.84 30.71
C SER A 132 0.93 -4.37 29.72
N ILE A 133 0.84 -3.75 28.53
CA ILE A 133 -0.01 -4.17 27.41
C ILE A 133 0.57 -5.42 26.75
N TYR A 134 1.85 -5.39 26.36
CA TYR A 134 2.45 -6.51 25.62
C TYR A 134 2.69 -7.73 26.52
N GLU A 135 2.96 -7.55 27.82
CA GLU A 135 3.00 -8.67 28.78
C GLU A 135 1.62 -9.31 28.99
N LEU A 136 0.54 -8.51 28.96
CA LEU A 136 -0.82 -9.05 28.99
C LEU A 136 -1.09 -9.92 27.75
N TYR A 137 -0.75 -9.43 26.56
CA TYR A 137 -1.00 -10.16 25.31
C TYR A 137 -0.12 -11.41 25.19
N ALA A 138 1.14 -11.32 25.61
CA ALA A 138 2.03 -12.46 25.78
C ALA A 138 1.42 -13.50 26.73
N SER A 139 0.83 -13.08 27.85
CA SER A 139 0.18 -14.01 28.81
C SER A 139 -1.03 -14.75 28.23
N TRP A 140 -1.67 -14.21 27.18
CA TRP A 140 -2.75 -14.89 26.45
C TRP A 140 -2.24 -15.89 25.41
N GLY A 141 -0.92 -15.94 25.14
CA GLY A 141 -0.35 -16.79 24.10
C GLY A 141 -0.40 -16.19 22.70
N VAL A 142 -0.32 -14.86 22.58
CA VAL A 142 -0.23 -14.18 21.27
C VAL A 142 1.16 -14.38 20.65
N ASP A 143 1.21 -14.76 19.38
CA ASP A 143 2.45 -14.99 18.60
C ASP A 143 2.72 -13.91 17.53
N PHE A 144 1.75 -13.04 17.28
CA PHE A 144 1.80 -12.02 16.24
C PHE A 144 1.03 -10.78 16.65
N VAL A 145 1.62 -9.59 16.49
CA VAL A 145 0.95 -8.31 16.71
C VAL A 145 1.10 -7.41 15.48
N LYS A 146 -0.02 -6.86 15.01
CA LYS A 146 -0.08 -5.83 13.97
C LYS A 146 -0.41 -4.49 14.60
N LEU A 147 0.57 -3.61 14.73
CA LEU A 147 0.42 -2.29 15.35
C LEU A 147 0.07 -1.25 14.29
N ASP A 148 -1.12 -0.69 14.42
CA ASP A 148 -1.72 0.21 13.47
C ASP A 148 -1.65 1.68 13.92
N CYS A 149 -1.83 2.58 12.97
CA CYS A 149 -1.69 4.03 13.16
C CYS A 149 -0.32 4.46 13.70
N VAL A 150 0.76 3.79 13.26
CA VAL A 150 2.14 4.04 13.76
C VAL A 150 3.19 4.24 12.67
N PHE A 151 2.86 3.91 11.42
CA PHE A 151 3.76 3.95 10.27
C PHE A 151 3.16 4.76 9.12
N GLY A 152 3.92 4.95 8.03
CA GLY A 152 3.55 5.86 6.93
C GLY A 152 3.40 7.31 7.41
N ASP A 153 2.28 7.94 7.07
CA ASP A 153 1.95 9.31 7.51
C ASP A 153 1.87 9.48 9.04
N ASN A 154 1.64 8.39 9.79
CA ASN A 154 1.53 8.40 11.26
C ASN A 154 2.83 8.02 11.97
N PHE A 155 3.97 8.24 11.31
CA PHE A 155 5.25 7.71 11.74
C PHE A 155 5.62 8.05 13.20
N ASN A 156 5.72 7.02 14.04
CA ASN A 156 6.12 7.13 15.44
C ASN A 156 7.25 6.15 15.80
N LEU A 157 8.49 6.52 15.45
CA LEU A 157 9.68 5.72 15.72
C LEU A 157 9.90 5.42 17.22
N GLY A 158 9.53 6.35 18.10
CA GLY A 158 9.74 6.19 19.55
C GLY A 158 8.90 5.05 20.13
N GLU A 159 7.66 4.95 19.68
CA GLU A 159 6.77 3.86 20.08
C GLU A 159 7.19 2.54 19.43
N ILE A 160 7.46 2.52 18.12
CA ILE A 160 7.95 1.32 17.40
C ILE A 160 9.17 0.73 18.10
N ARG A 161 10.16 1.57 18.45
CA ARG A 161 11.36 1.12 19.16
C ARG A 161 11.03 0.56 20.54
N SER A 162 10.19 1.24 21.30
CA SER A 162 9.82 0.79 22.66
C SER A 162 9.11 -0.56 22.63
N VAL A 163 8.17 -0.75 21.70
CA VAL A 163 7.48 -2.02 21.50
C VAL A 163 8.46 -3.11 21.07
N SER A 164 9.33 -2.82 20.10
CA SER A 164 10.37 -3.74 19.63
C SER A 164 11.28 -4.23 20.78
N GLU A 165 11.73 -3.32 21.65
CA GLU A 165 12.53 -3.63 22.83
C GLU A 165 11.81 -4.56 23.80
N ILE A 166 10.50 -4.32 24.04
CA ILE A 166 9.67 -5.18 24.90
C ILE A 166 9.54 -6.58 24.31
N LEU A 167 9.15 -6.69 23.03
CA LEU A 167 8.98 -7.97 22.34
C LEU A 167 10.30 -8.75 22.24
N ASN A 168 11.43 -8.05 22.10
CA ASN A 168 12.75 -8.69 22.11
C ASN A 168 13.06 -9.35 23.46
N GLY A 169 12.55 -8.78 24.56
CA GLY A 169 12.75 -9.28 25.93
C GLY A 169 11.96 -10.53 26.29
N PHE A 170 10.99 -10.96 25.49
CA PHE A 170 10.21 -12.18 25.74
C PHE A 170 10.98 -13.44 25.32
N ASP A 171 10.80 -14.52 26.09
CA ASP A 171 11.38 -15.84 25.79
C ASP A 171 10.77 -16.48 24.55
N HIS A 172 9.47 -16.28 24.32
CA HIS A 172 8.80 -16.68 23.08
C HIS A 172 8.82 -15.52 22.08
N SER A 173 8.98 -15.84 20.80
CA SER A 173 9.03 -14.85 19.73
C SER A 173 7.62 -14.44 19.29
N ILE A 174 7.29 -13.16 19.47
CA ILE A 174 6.10 -12.53 18.90
C ILE A 174 6.50 -11.76 17.65
N VAL A 175 5.87 -12.06 16.52
CA VAL A 175 6.09 -11.34 15.24
C VAL A 175 5.51 -9.94 15.34
N PHE A 176 6.30 -8.93 14.95
CA PHE A 176 5.89 -7.53 14.99
C PHE A 176 5.67 -6.97 13.58
N SER A 177 4.42 -6.61 13.27
CA SER A 177 4.00 -6.00 12.00
C SER A 177 3.52 -4.56 12.21
N LEU A 178 3.87 -3.65 11.30
CA LEU A 178 3.44 -2.24 11.34
C LEU A 178 2.36 -1.92 10.31
N SER A 179 1.46 -1.00 10.66
CA SER A 179 0.37 -0.49 9.82
C SER A 179 0.01 0.97 10.18
N PRO A 180 -0.65 1.73 9.29
CA PRO A 180 -0.69 1.49 7.85
C PRO A 180 0.61 1.98 7.19
N GLY A 181 0.73 1.82 5.88
CA GLY A 181 1.88 2.25 5.09
C GLY A 181 1.60 3.41 4.15
N VAL A 182 0.55 4.20 4.41
CA VAL A 182 0.18 5.34 3.55
C VAL A 182 1.39 6.27 3.39
N SER A 183 1.78 6.52 2.15
CA SER A 183 2.95 7.33 1.77
C SER A 183 4.29 6.85 2.36
N ALA A 184 4.41 5.57 2.75
CA ALA A 184 5.64 5.04 3.34
C ALA A 184 6.81 5.09 2.34
N THR A 185 7.96 5.59 2.80
CA THR A 185 9.17 5.67 1.97
C THR A 185 10.21 4.61 2.34
N PRO A 186 11.11 4.25 1.40
CA PRO A 186 12.25 3.40 1.72
C PRO A 186 13.12 3.96 2.86
N GLU A 187 13.25 5.28 2.98
CA GLU A 187 14.00 5.95 4.05
C GLU A 187 13.37 5.69 5.43
N GLN A 188 12.04 5.82 5.54
CA GLN A 188 11.32 5.47 6.77
C GLN A 188 11.49 3.98 7.08
N ALA A 189 11.35 3.11 6.09
CA ALA A 189 11.51 1.67 6.26
C ALA A 189 12.92 1.25 6.71
N LYS A 190 13.98 1.89 6.20
CA LYS A 190 15.37 1.69 6.68
C LYS A 190 15.48 1.95 8.19
N SER A 191 14.75 2.94 8.71
CA SER A 191 14.80 3.29 10.14
C SER A 191 14.08 2.30 11.07
N VAL A 192 13.16 1.48 10.55
CA VAL A 192 12.36 0.52 11.34
C VAL A 192 12.64 -0.94 11.03
N SER A 193 13.23 -1.26 9.87
CA SER A 193 13.43 -2.63 9.40
C SER A 193 14.07 -3.53 10.45
N SER A 194 15.12 -3.06 11.14
CA SER A 194 15.82 -3.79 12.21
C SER A 194 15.00 -4.02 13.48
N LEU A 195 13.90 -3.29 13.65
CA LEU A 195 13.04 -3.31 14.83
C LEU A 195 11.81 -4.20 14.66
N VAL A 196 11.48 -4.62 13.43
CA VAL A 196 10.20 -5.28 13.13
C VAL A 196 10.37 -6.46 12.18
N ASN A 197 9.33 -7.27 12.03
CA ASN A 197 9.31 -8.41 11.11
C ASN A 197 8.57 -8.10 9.80
N ALA A 198 7.60 -7.19 9.84
CA ALA A 198 6.90 -6.70 8.66
C ALA A 198 6.46 -5.25 8.86
N TYR A 199 6.26 -4.51 7.76
CA TYR A 199 5.74 -3.16 7.80
C TYR A 199 4.97 -2.88 6.51
N ARG A 200 3.72 -2.43 6.63
CA ARG A 200 2.90 -2.08 5.47
C ARG A 200 3.57 -0.94 4.71
N VAL A 201 3.62 -1.03 3.38
CA VAL A 201 4.25 0.00 2.52
C VAL A 201 3.25 0.76 1.64
N THR A 202 1.96 0.43 1.77
CA THR A 202 0.85 1.04 1.05
C THR A 202 -0.30 1.42 2.00
N GLY A 203 -1.32 2.08 1.47
CA GLY A 203 -2.62 2.15 2.13
C GLY A 203 -3.32 0.77 2.15
N ASP A 204 -4.58 0.75 2.55
CA ASP A 204 -5.35 -0.50 2.59
C ASP A 204 -5.60 -1.02 1.18
N ASP A 205 -5.22 -2.27 0.92
CA ASP A 205 -5.49 -2.95 -0.34
C ASP A 205 -6.89 -3.54 -0.35
N TRP A 206 -7.55 -3.40 -1.50
CA TRP A 206 -8.90 -3.88 -1.73
C TRP A 206 -9.03 -4.39 -3.16
N ASP A 207 -10.16 -5.01 -3.45
CA ASP A 207 -10.41 -5.72 -4.70
C ASP A 207 -10.77 -4.80 -5.87
N GLU A 208 -9.93 -3.79 -6.10
CA GLU A 208 -10.01 -2.86 -7.22
C GLU A 208 -8.68 -2.84 -7.98
N TRP A 209 -8.75 -2.85 -9.32
CA TRP A 209 -7.54 -2.86 -10.15
C TRP A 209 -6.60 -1.68 -9.88
N SER A 210 -7.16 -0.50 -9.62
CA SER A 210 -6.41 0.70 -9.23
C SER A 210 -5.60 0.52 -7.95
N ALA A 211 -6.12 -0.24 -6.98
CA ALA A 211 -5.40 -0.57 -5.76
C ALA A 211 -4.20 -1.48 -6.06
N ILE A 212 -4.40 -2.55 -6.84
CA ILE A 212 -3.30 -3.44 -7.26
C ILE A 212 -2.23 -2.67 -8.05
N LEU A 213 -2.64 -1.81 -8.98
CA LEU A 213 -1.74 -1.02 -9.82
C LEU A 213 -0.77 -0.18 -9.00
N ALA A 214 -1.24 0.43 -7.91
CA ALA A 214 -0.43 1.26 -7.03
C ALA A 214 0.73 0.49 -6.36
N HIS A 215 0.58 -0.83 -6.15
CA HIS A 215 1.61 -1.65 -5.50
C HIS A 215 2.86 -1.86 -6.37
N PHE A 216 2.77 -1.74 -7.70
CA PHE A 216 3.92 -2.03 -8.58
C PHE A 216 5.08 -1.04 -8.41
N ASP A 217 4.79 0.25 -8.30
CA ASP A 217 5.82 1.28 -8.09
C ASP A 217 6.42 1.16 -6.69
N VAL A 218 5.59 0.95 -5.68
CA VAL A 218 6.04 0.78 -4.30
C VAL A 218 6.91 -0.48 -4.16
N ALA A 219 6.47 -1.62 -4.69
CA ALA A 219 7.24 -2.86 -4.67
C ALA A 219 8.62 -2.69 -5.34
N ARG A 220 8.66 -2.01 -6.49
CA ARG A 220 9.92 -1.67 -7.18
C ARG A 220 10.84 -0.86 -6.28
N ASP A 221 10.35 0.23 -5.68
CA ASP A 221 11.18 1.17 -4.93
C ASP A 221 11.78 0.53 -3.66
N PHE A 222 11.00 -0.33 -3.00
CA PHE A 222 11.46 -1.11 -1.85
C PHE A 222 12.44 -2.22 -2.23
N ALA A 223 12.22 -2.90 -3.36
CA ALA A 223 13.18 -3.88 -3.89
C ALA A 223 14.52 -3.22 -4.27
N ALA A 224 14.47 -2.10 -4.99
CA ALA A 224 15.65 -1.32 -5.38
C ALA A 224 16.44 -0.79 -4.18
N SER A 225 15.75 -0.59 -3.04
CA SER A 225 16.35 -0.15 -1.79
C SER A 225 16.93 -1.29 -0.93
N ASN A 226 16.96 -2.53 -1.43
CA ASN A 226 17.43 -3.73 -0.72
C ASN A 226 16.68 -3.99 0.60
N LEU A 227 15.39 -3.66 0.66
CA LEU A 227 14.57 -3.81 1.87
C LEU A 227 13.84 -5.14 1.97
N ILE A 228 13.79 -5.92 0.89
CA ILE A 228 13.23 -7.27 0.88
C ILE A 228 14.12 -8.20 1.72
N GLY A 229 13.61 -8.68 2.85
CA GLY A 229 14.35 -9.59 3.73
C GLY A 229 15.54 -8.91 4.43
N ALA A 230 15.42 -7.62 4.75
CA ALA A 230 16.37 -6.88 5.56
C ALA A 230 16.49 -7.50 6.97
N ASN A 231 17.52 -7.13 7.73
CA ASN A 231 17.61 -7.56 9.13
C ASN A 231 16.42 -7.01 9.91
N GLY A 232 15.81 -7.85 10.75
CA GLY A 232 14.63 -7.49 11.55
C GLY A 232 14.65 -8.11 12.94
N LEU A 233 13.57 -7.88 13.68
CA LEU A 233 13.43 -8.35 15.06
C LEU A 233 13.58 -9.88 15.14
N LYS A 234 14.63 -10.36 15.82
CA LYS A 234 14.96 -11.80 15.95
C LYS A 234 14.97 -12.56 14.61
N GLY A 235 15.29 -11.88 13.50
CA GLY A 235 15.23 -12.50 12.18
C GLY A 235 15.30 -11.52 11.02
N LYS A 236 14.32 -11.61 10.12
CA LYS A 236 14.21 -10.78 8.91
C LYS A 236 12.98 -9.88 8.96
N SER A 237 13.02 -8.84 8.14
CA SER A 237 11.98 -7.84 7.98
C SER A 237 11.52 -7.77 6.53
N TRP A 238 10.21 -7.66 6.31
CA TRP A 238 9.60 -7.77 4.98
C TRP A 238 8.69 -6.56 4.71
N PRO A 239 8.84 -5.88 3.54
CA PRO A 239 7.84 -4.95 3.04
C PRO A 239 6.50 -5.68 2.87
N ASP A 240 5.43 -5.13 3.45
CA ASP A 240 4.09 -5.71 3.41
C ASP A 240 3.19 -4.91 2.44
N LEU A 241 2.78 -5.57 1.37
CA LEU A 241 1.85 -5.05 0.36
C LEU A 241 0.38 -5.22 0.77
N ASP A 242 0.11 -5.61 2.01
CA ASP A 242 -1.22 -5.85 2.59
C ASP A 242 -1.84 -7.21 2.23
N MET A 243 -2.99 -7.48 2.85
CA MET A 243 -3.78 -8.70 2.77
C MET A 243 -4.35 -8.91 1.36
N LEU A 244 -4.53 -10.17 0.97
CA LEU A 244 -5.15 -10.55 -0.30
C LEU A 244 -6.68 -10.46 -0.20
N PRO A 245 -7.34 -9.58 -0.98
CA PRO A 245 -8.79 -9.43 -0.99
C PRO A 245 -9.42 -10.46 -1.93
N PHE A 246 -9.23 -11.75 -1.61
CA PHE A 246 -9.69 -12.89 -2.42
C PHE A 246 -10.86 -13.64 -1.79
N GLY A 247 -11.63 -14.35 -2.61
CA GLY A 247 -12.74 -15.20 -2.16
C GLY A 247 -13.92 -14.40 -1.60
N TRP A 248 -14.51 -14.88 -0.51
CA TRP A 248 -15.72 -14.31 0.09
C TRP A 248 -15.38 -13.22 1.12
N LEU A 249 -15.80 -11.99 0.85
CA LEU A 249 -15.43 -10.77 1.56
C LEU A 249 -16.66 -10.01 2.06
N THR A 250 -16.42 -9.03 2.92
CA THR A 250 -17.36 -7.97 3.30
C THR A 250 -16.85 -6.66 2.72
N ASP A 251 -17.76 -5.77 2.31
CA ASP A 251 -17.33 -4.43 1.86
C ASP A 251 -16.57 -3.67 2.97
N PRO A 252 -15.58 -2.83 2.61
CA PRO A 252 -14.71 -2.15 3.58
C PRO A 252 -15.46 -1.35 4.65
N ALA A 253 -16.59 -0.74 4.27
CA ALA A 253 -17.40 0.11 5.14
C ALA A 253 -18.49 -0.65 5.92
N ALA A 254 -18.56 -1.99 5.81
CA ALA A 254 -19.65 -2.79 6.33
C ALA A 254 -19.26 -3.63 7.56
N HIS A 255 -20.15 -3.68 8.56
CA HIS A 255 -19.91 -4.42 9.81
C HIS A 255 -20.31 -5.91 9.76
N VAL A 256 -21.39 -6.24 9.05
CA VAL A 256 -21.99 -7.59 9.00
C VAL A 256 -22.32 -8.02 7.56
N GLY A 257 -22.10 -7.14 6.58
CA GLY A 257 -22.47 -7.32 5.18
C GLY A 257 -22.79 -5.97 4.50
N PRO A 258 -22.97 -5.93 3.17
CA PRO A 258 -23.16 -7.08 2.29
C PRO A 258 -21.88 -7.90 2.12
N HIS A 259 -22.07 -9.22 2.03
CA HIS A 259 -21.00 -10.13 1.67
C HIS A 259 -21.03 -10.42 0.18
N ARG A 260 -19.85 -10.58 -0.41
CA ARG A 260 -19.70 -10.82 -1.85
C ARG A 260 -18.40 -11.54 -2.13
N PHE A 261 -18.28 -12.11 -3.31
CA PHE A 261 -16.96 -12.51 -3.80
C PHE A 261 -16.13 -11.28 -4.18
N THR A 262 -14.80 -11.45 -4.23
CA THR A 262 -13.87 -10.47 -4.79
C THR A 262 -14.33 -10.01 -6.18
N LYS A 263 -14.20 -8.71 -6.45
CA LYS A 263 -14.46 -8.07 -7.74
C LYS A 263 -13.30 -8.29 -8.71
N LEU A 264 -12.14 -8.74 -8.22
CA LEU A 264 -10.99 -9.02 -9.06
C LEU A 264 -11.27 -10.18 -10.01
N THR A 265 -10.96 -9.97 -11.28
CA THR A 265 -10.92 -11.04 -12.27
C THR A 265 -9.84 -12.06 -11.91
N ARG A 266 -9.92 -13.25 -12.52
CA ARG A 266 -8.91 -14.30 -12.33
C ARG A 266 -7.51 -13.86 -12.77
N ASP A 267 -7.42 -13.04 -13.81
CA ASP A 267 -6.14 -12.51 -14.30
C ASP A 267 -5.56 -11.49 -13.31
N GLU A 268 -6.39 -10.61 -12.74
CA GLU A 268 -5.97 -9.67 -11.70
C GLU A 268 -5.53 -10.39 -10.42
N GLN A 269 -6.24 -11.44 -9.99
CA GLN A 269 -5.84 -12.27 -8.85
C GLN A 269 -4.48 -12.96 -9.07
N ARG A 270 -4.25 -13.51 -10.28
CA ARG A 270 -2.94 -14.07 -10.66
C ARG A 270 -1.85 -13.00 -10.65
N THR A 271 -2.14 -11.83 -11.20
CA THR A 271 -1.24 -10.68 -11.24
C THR A 271 -0.84 -10.23 -9.84
N GLN A 272 -1.81 -10.06 -8.94
CA GLN A 272 -1.57 -9.69 -7.54
C GLN A 272 -0.74 -10.76 -6.82
N MET A 273 -1.15 -12.04 -6.87
CA MET A 273 -0.42 -13.12 -6.20
C MET A 273 1.01 -13.29 -6.73
N THR A 274 1.22 -13.09 -8.03
CA THR A 274 2.55 -13.14 -8.66
C THR A 274 3.41 -11.96 -8.19
N LEU A 275 2.87 -10.75 -8.14
CA LEU A 275 3.61 -9.59 -7.62
C LEU A 275 3.95 -9.78 -6.13
N TRP A 276 3.01 -10.21 -5.28
CA TRP A 276 3.25 -10.44 -3.86
C TRP A 276 4.37 -11.46 -3.64
N SER A 277 4.34 -12.56 -4.39
CA SER A 277 5.39 -13.59 -4.33
C SER A 277 6.74 -13.03 -4.79
N MET A 278 6.76 -12.30 -5.91
CA MET A 278 7.99 -11.70 -6.43
C MET A 278 8.53 -10.58 -5.55
N ALA A 279 7.68 -9.83 -4.83
CA ALA A 279 8.10 -8.85 -3.84
C ALA A 279 8.44 -9.45 -2.47
N LYS A 280 8.12 -10.75 -2.28
CA LYS A 280 8.21 -11.47 -0.99
C LYS A 280 7.41 -10.79 0.12
N SER A 281 6.23 -10.29 -0.23
CA SER A 281 5.28 -9.70 0.71
C SER A 281 4.65 -10.79 1.57
N PRO A 282 4.40 -10.57 2.87
CA PRO A 282 3.59 -11.49 3.66
C PRO A 282 2.27 -11.84 2.96
N ILE A 283 1.97 -13.13 2.88
CA ILE A 283 0.73 -13.65 2.28
C ILE A 283 -0.31 -13.85 3.39
N MET A 284 -1.14 -12.84 3.61
CA MET A 284 -2.28 -12.87 4.54
C MET A 284 -3.59 -12.91 3.74
N TYR A 285 -4.37 -13.98 3.89
CA TYR A 285 -5.66 -14.12 3.19
C TYR A 285 -6.78 -13.41 3.95
N GLY A 286 -7.49 -12.49 3.30
CA GLY A 286 -8.54 -11.67 3.92
C GLY A 286 -9.97 -12.25 3.82
N GLY A 287 -10.17 -13.30 3.03
CA GLY A 287 -11.50 -13.90 2.81
C GLY A 287 -11.94 -14.89 3.89
N ASP A 288 -13.23 -15.22 3.88
CA ASP A 288 -13.78 -16.30 4.71
C ASP A 288 -13.38 -17.68 4.16
N LEU A 289 -12.42 -18.32 4.82
CA LEU A 289 -11.93 -19.66 4.46
C LEU A 289 -13.03 -20.74 4.43
N ARG A 290 -14.15 -20.56 5.14
CA ARG A 290 -15.27 -21.52 5.11
C ARG A 290 -16.05 -21.49 3.79
N LYS A 291 -15.82 -20.44 2.99
CA LYS A 291 -16.46 -20.17 1.70
C LYS A 291 -15.45 -20.11 0.55
N ILE A 292 -14.23 -20.60 0.77
CA ILE A 292 -13.20 -20.61 -0.26
C ILE A 292 -13.60 -21.54 -1.42
N ASP A 293 -13.47 -21.04 -2.65
CA ASP A 293 -13.66 -21.83 -3.85
C ASP A 293 -12.35 -22.51 -4.29
N SER A 294 -12.45 -23.49 -5.19
CA SER A 294 -11.29 -24.26 -5.65
C SER A 294 -10.26 -23.39 -6.38
N TRP A 295 -10.72 -22.38 -7.12
CA TRP A 295 -9.82 -21.47 -7.84
C TRP A 295 -8.95 -20.66 -6.87
N THR A 296 -9.56 -20.03 -5.86
CA THR A 296 -8.85 -19.25 -4.86
C THR A 296 -7.94 -20.16 -4.03
N TYR A 297 -8.41 -21.35 -3.66
CA TYR A 297 -7.59 -22.34 -2.95
C TYR A 297 -6.33 -22.72 -3.75
N ASP A 298 -6.48 -23.09 -5.02
CA ASP A 298 -5.36 -23.46 -5.89
C ASP A 298 -4.38 -22.32 -6.10
N LEU A 299 -4.86 -21.07 -6.17
CA LEU A 299 -4.03 -19.88 -6.30
C LEU A 299 -3.17 -19.62 -5.04
N ILE A 300 -3.79 -19.59 -3.86
CA ILE A 300 -3.07 -19.29 -2.60
C ILE A 300 -2.19 -20.46 -2.12
N THR A 301 -2.43 -21.67 -2.64
CA THR A 301 -1.62 -22.86 -2.36
C THR A 301 -0.66 -23.25 -3.49
N ASN A 302 -0.55 -22.41 -4.54
CA ASN A 302 0.31 -22.71 -5.68
C ASN A 302 1.78 -22.88 -5.22
N PRO A 303 2.37 -24.08 -5.41
CA PRO A 303 3.68 -24.39 -4.85
C PRO A 303 4.80 -23.53 -5.44
N THR A 304 4.69 -23.11 -6.70
CA THR A 304 5.69 -22.26 -7.34
C THR A 304 5.67 -20.85 -6.76
N LEU A 305 4.48 -20.26 -6.59
CA LEU A 305 4.33 -18.93 -5.99
C LEU A 305 4.86 -18.92 -4.55
N LEU A 306 4.48 -19.92 -3.76
CA LEU A 306 4.97 -20.08 -2.39
C LEU A 306 6.48 -20.35 -2.31
N GLU A 307 7.06 -21.07 -3.28
CA GLU A 307 8.52 -21.26 -3.35
C GLU A 307 9.23 -19.94 -3.65
N ILE A 308 8.69 -19.10 -4.55
CA ILE A 308 9.24 -17.77 -4.82
C ILE A 308 9.18 -16.93 -3.54
N ASP A 309 7.99 -16.79 -2.95
CA ASP A 309 7.77 -16.01 -1.72
C ASP A 309 8.70 -16.45 -0.58
N ALA A 310 8.82 -17.75 -0.33
CA ALA A 310 9.60 -18.25 0.81
C ALA A 310 11.11 -18.35 0.53
N CYS A 311 11.51 -18.69 -0.69
CA CYS A 311 12.86 -19.22 -0.94
C CYS A 311 13.65 -18.48 -2.02
N SER A 312 13.03 -17.65 -2.86
CA SER A 312 13.79 -16.88 -3.84
C SER A 312 14.64 -15.81 -3.18
N TYR A 313 15.64 -15.33 -3.91
CA TYR A 313 16.49 -14.21 -3.53
C TYR A 313 16.76 -13.32 -4.73
N ASN A 314 17.29 -12.12 -4.48
CA ASN A 314 17.65 -11.15 -5.51
C ASN A 314 16.45 -10.71 -6.39
N ASN A 315 15.27 -10.71 -5.77
CA ASN A 315 14.01 -10.29 -6.33
C ASN A 315 14.05 -8.79 -6.65
N ARG A 316 13.74 -8.43 -7.89
CA ARG A 316 13.69 -7.04 -8.34
C ARG A 316 12.90 -6.89 -9.63
N GLU A 317 12.47 -5.67 -9.89
CA GLU A 317 12.01 -5.28 -11.22
C GLU A 317 13.19 -5.32 -12.20
N ALA A 318 12.98 -5.89 -13.40
CA ALA A 318 14.00 -5.97 -14.44
C ALA A 318 14.01 -4.68 -15.27
N CYS A 319 14.88 -3.73 -14.89
CA CYS A 319 15.10 -2.45 -15.57
C CYS A 319 16.60 -2.16 -15.72
N GLU A 320 17.01 -1.46 -16.78
CA GLU A 320 18.40 -1.14 -17.07
C GLU A 320 18.90 -0.08 -16.08
N THR A 321 19.94 -0.43 -15.32
CA THR A 321 20.61 0.47 -14.39
C THR A 321 21.66 1.29 -15.14
N SER A 322 21.26 2.31 -15.89
CA SER A 322 22.22 3.26 -16.48
C SER A 322 22.21 4.65 -15.84
N PHE A 323 21.13 5.07 -15.18
CA PHE A 323 21.09 6.33 -14.42
C PHE A 323 20.20 6.17 -13.18
N SER A 324 20.36 7.05 -12.19
CA SER A 324 19.74 7.02 -10.84
C SER A 324 18.19 7.03 -10.78
N SER A 325 17.50 6.69 -11.88
CA SER A 325 16.06 6.50 -11.96
C SER A 325 15.78 5.33 -12.94
N CYS A 326 14.82 4.48 -12.55
CA CYS A 326 14.31 3.34 -13.31
C CYS A 326 13.58 3.83 -14.58
N LEU A 327 14.31 4.31 -15.59
CA LEU A 327 13.71 5.00 -16.76
C LEU A 327 13.74 4.15 -18.04
N PHE A 328 14.41 3.00 -18.05
CA PHE A 328 14.53 2.14 -19.23
C PHE A 328 14.40 0.68 -18.84
N LEU A 329 13.22 0.08 -19.06
CA LEU A 329 13.01 -1.37 -18.94
C LEU A 329 14.14 -2.11 -19.67
N LEU A 330 14.62 -3.23 -19.11
CA LEU A 330 15.67 -4.09 -19.71
C LEU A 330 15.28 -4.69 -21.08
N PHE A 331 14.17 -4.25 -21.67
CA PHE A 331 13.60 -4.76 -22.90
C PHE A 331 13.28 -3.61 -23.86
N PRO A 332 14.27 -3.03 -24.57
CA PRO A 332 14.06 -1.97 -25.56
C PRO A 332 13.24 -2.41 -26.80
N HIS A 333 12.69 -3.63 -26.80
CA HIS A 333 11.89 -4.21 -27.89
C HIS A 333 10.45 -4.57 -27.49
N VAL A 334 9.96 -4.13 -26.33
CA VAL A 334 8.57 -4.38 -25.89
C VAL A 334 7.64 -3.38 -26.54
N THR A 335 7.24 -3.65 -27.78
CA THR A 335 5.85 -3.57 -28.29
C THR A 335 5.89 -3.67 -29.81
N THR A 336 5.43 -4.79 -30.36
CA THR A 336 4.67 -4.74 -31.61
C THR A 336 3.21 -4.86 -31.21
N LEU A 337 2.50 -3.72 -31.14
CA LEU A 337 1.06 -3.77 -31.38
C LEU A 337 0.90 -4.38 -32.77
N ASN A 338 -0.04 -5.33 -32.93
CA ASN A 338 -0.29 -5.97 -34.22
C ASN A 338 -0.81 -4.93 -35.22
N ASP A 339 0.10 -4.20 -35.87
CA ASP A 339 -0.21 -3.50 -37.10
C ASP A 339 -0.30 -4.55 -38.20
N VAL A 340 -1.54 -4.71 -38.67
CA VAL A 340 -1.82 -5.19 -40.01
C VAL A 340 -0.93 -4.40 -40.97
N LYS A 341 -0.03 -5.13 -41.67
CA LYS A 341 0.77 -4.73 -42.83
C LYS A 341 0.48 -3.32 -43.38
N THR A 342 1.44 -2.40 -43.28
CA THR A 342 1.76 -1.46 -44.37
C THR A 342 3.18 -0.94 -44.23
N GLU A 343 3.96 -1.11 -45.30
CA GLU A 343 5.24 -0.44 -45.52
C GLU A 343 5.04 1.08 -45.52
N GLY A 344 5.92 1.80 -44.82
CA GLY A 344 6.10 3.25 -44.91
C GLY A 344 4.95 4.09 -44.33
N HIS A 345 5.18 4.75 -43.18
CA HIS A 345 4.84 6.16 -42.88
C HIS A 345 4.95 6.46 -41.37
N ASN A 346 5.26 7.73 -41.07
CA ASN A 346 5.50 8.31 -39.75
C ASN A 346 4.42 7.98 -38.70
N VAL A 347 4.88 7.66 -37.50
CA VAL A 347 4.05 7.54 -36.29
C VAL A 347 3.49 8.92 -35.92
N THR A 348 2.18 9.14 -36.12
CA THR A 348 1.48 10.35 -35.71
C THR A 348 0.61 10.12 -34.47
N LYS A 349 0.73 11.09 -33.54
CA LYS A 349 -0.15 11.48 -32.42
C LYS A 349 -0.09 10.63 -31.14
N VAL A 350 0.81 11.05 -30.24
CA VAL A 350 0.69 10.91 -28.79
C VAL A 350 -0.34 11.95 -28.28
N PRO A 351 -1.34 11.59 -27.45
CA PRO A 351 -2.27 12.57 -26.89
C PRO A 351 -1.56 13.43 -25.82
N PHE A 352 -1.72 14.75 -25.92
CA PHE A 352 -1.31 15.72 -24.91
C PHE A 352 -2.46 15.95 -23.92
N TYR A 353 -2.16 16.27 -22.67
CA TYR A 353 -3.13 16.83 -21.73
C TYR A 353 -2.81 18.30 -21.46
N TYR A 354 -3.85 19.11 -21.29
CA TYR A 354 -3.73 20.51 -20.92
C TYR A 354 -3.60 20.64 -19.40
N SER A 355 -2.54 21.28 -18.92
CA SER A 355 -2.41 21.70 -17.52
C SER A 355 -2.60 23.21 -17.43
N LEU A 356 -3.45 23.68 -16.50
CA LEU A 356 -3.55 25.11 -16.19
C LEU A 356 -2.49 25.48 -15.15
N ALA A 357 -1.74 26.55 -15.44
CA ALA A 357 -0.78 27.16 -14.53
C ALA A 357 -0.96 28.68 -14.50
N LEU A 358 -0.28 29.36 -13.59
CA LEU A 358 -0.25 30.82 -13.47
C LEU A 358 1.11 31.35 -13.92
N THR A 359 1.11 32.40 -14.74
CA THR A 359 2.31 33.13 -15.17
C THR A 359 2.04 34.64 -15.17
N GLU A 360 3.08 35.45 -15.37
CA GLU A 360 2.92 36.89 -15.57
C GLU A 360 2.10 37.15 -16.84
N CYS A 361 1.16 38.11 -16.79
CA CYS A 361 0.29 38.43 -17.93
C CYS A 361 1.02 38.99 -19.16
N THR A 362 2.28 39.37 -19.00
CA THR A 362 3.20 39.79 -20.07
C THR A 362 3.80 38.60 -20.82
N ASP A 363 3.78 37.39 -20.24
CA ASP A 363 4.27 36.16 -20.87
C ASP A 363 3.44 35.84 -22.14
N PRO A 364 4.08 35.67 -23.31
CA PRO A 364 3.38 35.28 -24.53
C PRO A 364 2.52 34.03 -24.39
N LYS A 365 2.86 33.09 -23.50
CA LYS A 365 2.12 31.85 -23.23
C LYS A 365 0.80 32.07 -22.48
N ALA A 366 0.61 33.24 -21.88
CA ALA A 366 -0.65 33.60 -21.21
C ALA A 366 -1.75 34.02 -22.21
N ARG A 367 -1.42 34.18 -23.49
CA ARG A 367 -2.33 34.58 -24.56
C ARG A 367 -2.91 33.38 -25.30
N GLY A 368 -4.08 33.54 -25.91
CA GLY A 368 -4.76 32.50 -26.68
C GLY A 368 -6.14 32.13 -26.14
N TRP A 369 -6.60 32.81 -25.09
CA TRP A 369 -7.96 32.67 -24.56
C TRP A 369 -8.94 33.55 -25.34
N SER A 370 -10.12 33.01 -25.64
CA SER A 370 -11.21 33.72 -26.32
C SER A 370 -12.58 33.17 -25.88
N GLY A 371 -13.56 34.05 -25.74
CA GLY A 371 -14.95 33.63 -25.52
C GLY A 371 -15.57 33.06 -26.81
N GLU A 372 -16.26 31.94 -26.71
CA GLU A 372 -17.08 31.36 -27.78
C GLU A 372 -18.54 31.22 -27.31
N LYS A 373 -19.48 31.61 -28.18
CA LYS A 373 -20.92 31.32 -28.02
C LYS A 373 -21.31 30.17 -28.92
N TYR A 374 -21.86 29.09 -28.36
CA TYR A 374 -22.46 27.99 -29.10
C TYR A 374 -23.97 27.99 -28.86
N SER A 375 -24.76 27.71 -29.89
CA SER A 375 -26.11 28.21 -30.10
C SER A 375 -27.17 27.94 -29.02
N GLU A 376 -26.89 27.11 -28.00
CA GLU A 376 -27.81 26.84 -26.86
C GLU A 376 -27.08 26.57 -25.51
N ASP A 377 -25.77 26.83 -25.39
CA ASP A 377 -24.97 26.59 -24.16
C ASP A 377 -24.48 27.91 -23.51
N PRO A 378 -24.20 27.96 -22.19
CA PRO A 378 -23.65 29.15 -21.53
C PRO A 378 -22.29 29.55 -22.15
N GLU A 379 -21.97 30.85 -22.13
CA GLU A 379 -20.71 31.40 -22.63
C GLU A 379 -19.52 30.56 -22.12
N ARG A 380 -18.61 30.16 -23.03
CA ARG A 380 -17.41 29.39 -22.67
C ARG A 380 -16.16 30.14 -23.08
N ILE A 381 -15.14 30.08 -22.25
CA ILE A 381 -13.83 30.66 -22.52
C ILE A 381 -12.91 29.51 -22.96
N CYS A 382 -12.40 29.59 -24.19
CA CYS A 382 -11.57 28.56 -24.79
C CYS A 382 -10.14 29.05 -25.01
N TYR A 383 -9.17 28.19 -24.72
CA TYR A 383 -7.77 28.39 -25.07
C TYR A 383 -7.46 27.71 -26.41
N LYS A 384 -6.91 28.50 -27.34
CA LYS A 384 -6.30 28.02 -28.58
C LYS A 384 -4.81 28.35 -28.56
N SER A 385 -3.98 27.32 -28.72
CA SER A 385 -2.54 27.49 -28.74
C SER A 385 -2.14 28.38 -29.92
N PRO A 386 -1.36 29.47 -29.71
CA PRO A 386 -0.88 30.32 -30.80
C PRO A 386 0.10 29.62 -31.76
N THR A 387 0.52 28.39 -31.42
CA THR A 387 1.58 27.65 -32.10
C THR A 387 1.11 26.36 -32.79
N GLN A 388 -0.15 25.97 -32.64
CA GLN A 388 -0.69 24.70 -33.18
C GLN A 388 -2.13 24.86 -33.69
N ASP A 389 -2.30 24.97 -35.01
CA ASP A 389 -3.59 25.29 -35.68
C ASP A 389 -4.56 24.10 -35.89
N GLN A 390 -4.18 22.86 -35.54
CA GLN A 390 -4.97 21.65 -35.85
C GLN A 390 -5.56 20.89 -34.65
N GLU A 391 -5.55 21.47 -33.44
CA GLU A 391 -6.00 20.80 -32.21
C GLU A 391 -7.37 21.29 -31.71
N LYS A 392 -8.09 20.44 -30.97
CA LYS A 392 -9.36 20.81 -30.34
C LYS A 392 -9.08 21.78 -29.17
N PRO A 393 -9.74 22.94 -29.08
CA PRO A 393 -9.49 23.91 -28.02
C PRO A 393 -9.90 23.38 -26.64
N LEU A 394 -9.15 23.73 -25.60
CA LEU A 394 -9.54 23.53 -24.20
C LEU A 394 -10.56 24.61 -23.83
N CYS A 395 -11.76 24.23 -23.40
CA CYS A 395 -12.80 25.19 -23.03
C CYS A 395 -13.22 25.03 -21.57
N VAL A 396 -13.41 26.16 -20.88
CA VAL A 396 -14.02 26.24 -19.55
C VAL A 396 -15.34 27.00 -19.65
N HIS A 397 -16.37 26.54 -18.96
CA HIS A 397 -17.70 27.16 -19.01
C HIS A 397 -17.82 28.28 -17.97
N GLU A 398 -18.44 29.39 -18.35
CA GLU A 398 -18.83 30.43 -17.43
C GLU A 398 -19.97 29.93 -16.52
N ARG A 399 -19.88 30.23 -15.23
CA ARG A 399 -20.90 29.86 -14.24
C ARG A 399 -21.43 31.14 -13.60
N GLU A 400 -22.72 31.43 -13.79
CA GLU A 400 -23.37 32.51 -13.06
C GLU A 400 -23.42 32.18 -11.57
N LEU A 401 -22.99 33.15 -10.74
CA LEU A 401 -23.05 33.03 -9.29
C LEU A 401 -24.46 33.38 -8.80
N PRO A 402 -25.06 32.61 -7.87
CA PRO A 402 -26.37 32.95 -7.32
C PRO A 402 -26.35 34.31 -6.61
N ILE A 403 -27.32 35.17 -6.93
CA ILE A 403 -27.44 36.51 -6.35
C ILE A 403 -27.85 36.42 -4.87
N ALA A 404 -26.93 36.91 -4.02
CA ALA A 404 -27.08 37.43 -2.65
C ALA A 404 -27.49 36.48 -1.50
N LEU A 405 -26.59 36.32 -0.52
CA LEU A 405 -26.77 36.92 0.81
C LEU A 405 -25.39 37.12 1.50
N SER A 406 -25.31 38.15 2.32
CA SER A 406 -24.10 38.82 2.79
C SER A 406 -23.14 38.01 3.67
N LYS A 407 -21.84 38.35 3.57
CA LYS A 407 -20.66 37.90 4.36
C LYS A 407 -19.92 36.63 3.91
N GLN A 408 -19.69 36.45 2.61
CA GLN A 408 -18.72 35.47 2.09
C GLN A 408 -17.73 36.05 1.06
N THR A 409 -17.37 37.33 1.21
CA THR A 409 -16.65 38.11 0.19
C THR A 409 -15.14 37.84 0.07
N LEU A 410 -14.55 36.93 0.85
CA LEU A 410 -13.10 36.65 0.82
C LEU A 410 -12.73 35.34 0.12
N ILE A 411 -13.56 34.30 0.18
CA ILE A 411 -13.29 33.01 -0.48
C ILE A 411 -13.73 33.05 -1.97
N GLN A 412 -14.68 33.91 -2.32
CA GLN A 412 -15.23 33.97 -3.68
C GLN A 412 -14.43 34.85 -4.65
N SER A 413 -13.57 35.76 -4.17
CA SER A 413 -12.65 36.53 -5.04
C SER A 413 -11.43 35.72 -5.49
N GLU A 414 -11.12 34.62 -4.80
CA GLU A 414 -10.01 33.71 -5.13
C GLU A 414 -10.27 32.89 -6.42
N GLN A 415 -11.54 32.80 -6.84
CA GLN A 415 -11.98 31.98 -7.98
C GLN A 415 -12.57 32.80 -9.14
N THR A 416 -12.50 34.13 -9.11
CA THR A 416 -12.93 34.97 -10.24
C THR A 416 -11.82 35.08 -11.28
N TRP A 417 -12.16 34.82 -12.54
CA TRP A 417 -11.26 34.96 -13.68
C TRP A 417 -11.86 35.92 -14.70
N GLU A 418 -11.06 36.86 -15.18
CA GLU A 418 -11.49 37.89 -16.13
C GLU A 418 -10.75 37.73 -17.45
N LEU A 419 -11.51 37.49 -18.54
CA LEU A 419 -10.95 37.48 -19.88
C LEU A 419 -10.69 38.91 -20.35
N LYS A 420 -9.44 39.23 -20.67
CA LYS A 420 -9.05 40.54 -21.21
C LYS A 420 -9.07 40.54 -22.73
N SER A 421 -9.28 41.71 -23.33
CA SER A 421 -9.34 41.91 -24.78
C SER A 421 -8.05 41.54 -25.53
N ASN A 422 -6.91 41.49 -24.84
CA ASN A 422 -5.62 41.05 -25.37
C ASN A 422 -5.46 39.51 -25.39
N GLY A 423 -6.51 38.75 -25.03
CA GLY A 423 -6.55 37.29 -25.08
C GLY A 423 -5.92 36.58 -23.88
N THR A 424 -5.74 37.27 -22.75
CA THR A 424 -5.27 36.69 -21.48
C THR A 424 -6.41 36.50 -20.49
N LEU A 425 -6.38 35.43 -19.70
CA LEU A 425 -7.37 35.16 -18.64
C LEU A 425 -6.76 35.43 -17.26
N VAL A 426 -7.17 36.50 -16.59
CA VAL A 426 -6.53 37.02 -15.36
C VAL A 426 -7.24 36.50 -14.12
N ASN A 427 -6.52 35.98 -13.14
CA ASN A 427 -7.06 35.63 -11.84
C ASN A 427 -7.26 36.90 -10.98
N GLY A 428 -8.48 37.12 -10.50
CA GLY A 428 -8.86 38.32 -9.75
C GLY A 428 -8.17 38.50 -8.39
N HIS A 429 -7.62 37.43 -7.82
CA HIS A 429 -6.93 37.45 -6.52
C HIS A 429 -5.42 37.63 -6.65
N SER A 430 -4.77 36.85 -7.51
CA SER A 430 -3.30 36.89 -7.66
C SER A 430 -2.83 37.93 -8.68
N GLY A 431 -3.71 38.42 -9.56
CA GLY A 431 -3.33 39.30 -10.68
C GLY A 431 -2.50 38.60 -11.77
N MET A 432 -2.22 37.30 -11.62
CA MET A 432 -1.52 36.48 -12.60
C MET A 432 -2.47 35.97 -13.67
N CYS A 433 -1.93 35.63 -14.84
CA CYS A 433 -2.71 35.11 -15.95
C CYS A 433 -2.62 33.59 -16.05
N ALA A 434 -3.73 32.97 -16.44
CA ALA A 434 -3.77 31.55 -16.78
C ALA A 434 -2.93 31.30 -18.03
N THR A 435 -1.99 30.39 -17.92
CA THR A 435 -1.33 29.77 -19.07
C THR A 435 -1.73 28.30 -19.14
N VAL A 436 -1.83 27.80 -20.35
CA VAL A 436 -2.06 26.38 -20.60
C VAL A 436 -0.75 25.78 -21.05
N GLU A 437 -0.18 24.93 -20.21
CA GLU A 437 0.99 24.17 -20.59
C GLU A 437 0.56 22.91 -21.34
N HIS A 438 1.11 22.73 -22.53
CA HIS A 438 1.13 21.43 -23.19
C HIS A 438 2.10 20.55 -22.42
N VAL A 439 1.57 19.84 -21.42
CA VAL A 439 2.29 18.73 -20.85
C VAL A 439 2.26 17.66 -21.93
N ARG A 440 3.38 17.48 -22.65
CA ARG A 440 3.70 16.14 -23.18
C ARG A 440 3.41 15.25 -22.01
N ALA A 441 2.45 14.33 -22.13
CA ALA A 441 2.30 13.29 -21.13
C ALA A 441 3.73 12.83 -20.84
N LYS A 442 4.24 13.16 -19.64
CA LYS A 442 5.44 12.51 -19.12
C LYS A 442 4.98 11.09 -19.15
N GLY A 443 5.40 10.36 -20.20
CA GLY A 443 4.72 9.14 -20.61
C GLY A 443 4.55 8.31 -19.37
N TYR A 444 3.36 7.78 -19.10
CA TYR A 444 3.19 6.81 -18.02
C TYR A 444 4.29 5.76 -18.25
N PRO A 445 5.40 5.79 -17.51
CA PRO A 445 6.41 4.80 -17.74
C PRO A 445 5.77 3.55 -17.16
N ASN A 446 5.76 2.47 -17.92
CA ASN A 446 5.51 1.13 -17.41
C ASN A 446 4.03 0.68 -17.37
N ARG A 447 3.38 0.72 -18.53
CA ARG A 447 2.20 -0.10 -18.85
C ARG A 447 2.47 -1.61 -18.84
N ILE A 448 3.74 -1.99 -18.98
CA ILE A 448 4.24 -3.36 -18.88
C ILE A 448 5.31 -3.41 -17.81
N ARG A 449 5.25 -4.40 -16.92
CA ARG A 449 6.27 -4.63 -15.89
C ARG A 449 6.87 -6.00 -16.03
N SER A 450 8.08 -6.13 -15.49
CA SER A 450 8.76 -7.41 -15.45
C SER A 450 9.56 -7.54 -14.16
N TRP A 451 9.49 -8.71 -13.55
CA TRP A 451 10.23 -9.01 -12.34
C TRP A 451 11.09 -10.24 -12.55
N ILE A 452 12.23 -10.26 -11.88
CA ILE A 452 13.16 -11.37 -11.93
C ILE A 452 13.64 -11.74 -10.53
N ALA A 453 13.77 -13.03 -10.27
CA ALA A 453 14.30 -13.55 -9.02
C ALA A 453 15.12 -14.81 -9.26
N ALA A 454 16.06 -15.10 -8.36
CA ALA A 454 16.83 -16.32 -8.38
C ALA A 454 16.25 -17.34 -7.40
N GLY A 455 16.13 -18.59 -7.87
CA GLY A 455 15.72 -19.74 -7.08
C GLY A 455 16.87 -20.64 -6.70
N ARG A 456 16.55 -21.72 -5.98
CA ARG A 456 17.53 -22.78 -5.65
C ARG A 456 17.98 -23.50 -6.92
N ARG A 457 19.17 -24.12 -6.87
CA ARG A 457 19.70 -24.98 -7.95
C ARG A 457 19.75 -24.29 -9.33
N GLY A 458 19.98 -22.97 -9.35
CA GLY A 458 20.15 -22.19 -10.58
C GLY A 458 18.87 -21.93 -11.37
N VAL A 459 17.71 -22.06 -10.73
CA VAL A 459 16.42 -21.63 -11.29
C VAL A 459 16.38 -20.10 -11.35
N ILE A 460 15.78 -19.57 -12.40
CA ILE A 460 15.46 -18.15 -12.58
C ILE A 460 13.95 -18.04 -12.75
N TYR A 461 13.33 -17.19 -11.94
CA TYR A 461 11.92 -16.83 -12.08
C TYR A 461 11.82 -15.53 -12.85
N VAL A 462 10.96 -15.48 -13.86
CA VAL A 462 10.66 -14.26 -14.63
C VAL A 462 9.16 -14.08 -14.65
N ALA A 463 8.68 -12.93 -14.18
CA ALA A 463 7.28 -12.57 -14.25
C ALA A 463 7.10 -11.40 -15.23
N PHE A 464 6.09 -11.49 -16.11
CA PHE A 464 5.64 -10.38 -16.94
C PHE A 464 4.24 -9.97 -16.51
N PHE A 465 3.98 -8.67 -16.54
CA PHE A 465 2.70 -8.09 -16.15
C PHE A 465 2.22 -7.14 -17.24
N ASN A 466 1.03 -7.40 -17.74
CA ASN A 466 0.32 -6.49 -18.62
C ASN A 466 -0.60 -5.62 -17.77
N LEU A 467 -0.24 -4.35 -17.55
CA LEU A 467 -1.00 -3.46 -16.67
C LEU A 467 -2.02 -2.59 -17.41
N VAL A 468 -2.25 -2.84 -18.69
CA VAL A 468 -3.20 -2.08 -19.50
C VAL A 468 -4.46 -2.87 -19.81
N ASP A 469 -5.47 -2.13 -20.25
CA ASP A 469 -6.76 -2.65 -20.70
C ASP A 469 -6.69 -3.37 -22.06
N GLU A 470 -5.55 -3.29 -22.76
CA GLU A 470 -5.34 -3.93 -24.05
C GLU A 470 -4.53 -5.22 -23.95
N LYS A 471 -4.84 -6.20 -24.80
CA LYS A 471 -4.02 -7.40 -24.97
C LYS A 471 -2.64 -7.01 -25.47
N THR A 472 -1.58 -7.47 -24.79
CA THR A 472 -0.20 -7.06 -25.11
C THR A 472 0.75 -8.23 -25.20
N THR A 473 1.60 -8.24 -26.22
CA THR A 473 2.74 -9.17 -26.32
C THR A 473 3.96 -8.60 -25.62
N ILE A 474 4.48 -9.35 -24.65
CA ILE A 474 5.67 -8.99 -23.88
C ILE A 474 6.78 -9.97 -24.24
N SER A 475 8.00 -9.45 -24.43
CA SER A 475 9.16 -10.23 -24.85
C SER A 475 10.40 -9.88 -24.03
N ALA A 476 11.31 -10.85 -23.87
CA ALA A 476 12.58 -10.68 -23.18
C ALA A 476 13.72 -11.44 -23.86
N ASN A 477 14.95 -10.90 -23.77
CA ASN A 477 16.15 -11.61 -24.19
C ASN A 477 16.74 -12.43 -23.03
N ILE A 478 17.24 -13.63 -23.33
CA ILE A 478 17.92 -14.45 -22.32
C ILE A 478 19.20 -13.80 -21.81
N ALA A 479 19.81 -12.88 -22.55
CA ALA A 479 20.96 -12.10 -22.11
C ALA A 479 20.64 -11.26 -20.87
N ASP A 480 19.42 -10.72 -20.78
CA ASP A 480 18.98 -9.84 -19.69
C ASP A 480 18.78 -10.63 -18.39
N LEU A 481 18.53 -11.94 -18.50
CA LEU A 481 18.35 -12.84 -17.35
C LEU A 481 19.65 -13.05 -16.55
N ALA A 482 20.81 -12.70 -17.12
CA ALA A 482 22.09 -12.81 -16.45
C ALA A 482 22.14 -11.96 -15.16
N ILE A 483 21.35 -10.87 -15.08
CA ILE A 483 21.26 -10.00 -13.90
C ILE A 483 20.86 -10.77 -12.64
N ALA A 484 20.03 -11.82 -12.78
CA ALA A 484 19.56 -12.61 -11.64
C ALA A 484 20.62 -13.53 -11.04
N ILE A 485 21.76 -13.76 -11.71
CA ILE A 485 22.80 -14.67 -11.24
C ILE A 485 24.07 -13.87 -10.83
N PRO A 486 24.22 -13.50 -9.54
CA PRO A 486 25.40 -12.80 -9.06
C PRO A 486 26.68 -13.60 -9.37
N GLY A 487 27.69 -12.94 -9.92
CA GLY A 487 29.02 -13.53 -10.16
C GLY A 487 29.18 -14.35 -11.44
N ARG A 488 28.13 -14.60 -12.24
CA ARG A 488 28.29 -15.21 -13.58
C ARG A 488 28.58 -14.15 -14.64
N LYS A 489 29.86 -14.00 -15.01
CA LYS A 489 30.30 -13.22 -16.20
C LYS A 489 30.06 -13.93 -17.55
N ARG A 490 29.32 -15.05 -17.58
CA ARG A 490 29.15 -15.89 -18.78
C ARG A 490 27.88 -15.50 -19.55
N LYS A 491 28.01 -15.36 -20.87
CA LYS A 491 26.88 -15.23 -21.80
C LYS A 491 25.98 -16.46 -21.69
N LEU A 492 24.72 -16.26 -21.32
CA LEU A 492 23.70 -17.30 -21.34
C LEU A 492 23.46 -17.72 -22.80
N ARG A 493 23.51 -19.03 -23.09
CA ARG A 493 23.37 -19.56 -24.46
C ARG A 493 21.99 -20.15 -24.71
N VAL A 494 21.42 -20.77 -23.68
CA VAL A 494 20.11 -21.41 -23.76
C VAL A 494 19.46 -21.39 -22.39
N CYS A 495 18.17 -21.06 -22.37
CA CYS A 495 17.31 -21.26 -21.23
C CYS A 495 16.22 -22.26 -21.59
N ALA A 496 15.76 -23.04 -20.63
CA ALA A 496 14.60 -23.90 -20.82
C ALA A 496 13.77 -23.96 -19.53
N GLY A 497 12.47 -24.14 -19.66
CA GLY A 497 11.56 -24.11 -18.53
C GLY A 497 10.10 -24.05 -18.92
N THR A 498 9.25 -23.68 -17.97
CA THR A 498 7.80 -23.72 -18.12
C THR A 498 7.19 -22.37 -17.75
N GLU A 499 6.20 -21.92 -18.53
CA GLU A 499 5.27 -20.87 -18.12
C GLU A 499 4.13 -21.53 -17.31
N ILE A 500 3.97 -21.15 -16.05
CA ILE A 500 3.22 -21.98 -15.10
C ILE A 500 1.71 -21.88 -15.24
N TRP A 501 1.17 -20.81 -15.83
CA TRP A 501 -0.28 -20.64 -15.95
C TRP A 501 -0.86 -21.42 -17.13
N SER A 502 -0.12 -21.48 -18.24
CA SER A 502 -0.46 -22.24 -19.44
C SER A 502 0.16 -23.65 -19.48
N ASN A 503 1.10 -23.94 -18.57
CA ASN A 503 1.90 -25.16 -18.53
C ASN A 503 2.68 -25.44 -19.84
N VAL A 504 3.02 -24.38 -20.58
CA VAL A 504 3.77 -24.47 -21.82
C VAL A 504 5.27 -24.56 -21.53
N TYR A 505 5.91 -25.62 -22.03
CA TYR A 505 7.36 -25.77 -21.96
C TYR A 505 8.05 -25.01 -23.11
N LEU A 506 9.12 -24.30 -22.79
CA LEU A 506 9.87 -23.45 -23.70
C LEU A 506 11.35 -23.82 -23.67
N ARG A 507 11.99 -23.78 -24.86
CA ARG A 507 13.45 -23.82 -25.01
C ARG A 507 13.90 -22.61 -25.80
N ILE A 508 14.64 -21.72 -25.15
CA ILE A 508 14.86 -20.34 -25.56
C ILE A 508 16.36 -20.16 -25.86
N ARG A 509 16.69 -19.67 -27.06
CA ARG A 509 18.09 -19.40 -27.47
C ARG A 509 18.43 -17.91 -27.56
N ASN A 510 17.42 -17.05 -27.66
CA ASN A 510 17.62 -15.61 -27.79
C ASN A 510 16.50 -14.86 -27.09
N THR A 511 15.32 -14.82 -27.70
CA THR A 511 14.15 -14.11 -27.17
C THR A 511 13.01 -15.10 -26.90
N PHE A 512 12.22 -14.82 -25.89
CA PHE A 512 10.93 -15.46 -25.65
C PHE A 512 9.86 -14.39 -25.50
N SER A 513 8.65 -14.70 -25.94
CA SER A 513 7.51 -13.80 -25.92
C SER A 513 6.26 -14.51 -25.48
N ILE A 514 5.32 -13.77 -24.92
CA ILE A 514 3.99 -14.24 -24.60
C ILE A 514 2.99 -13.10 -24.75
N GLU A 515 1.82 -13.43 -25.27
CA GLU A 515 0.70 -12.51 -25.37
C GLU A 515 -0.20 -12.64 -24.13
N LEU A 516 -0.44 -11.53 -23.45
CA LEU A 516 -1.23 -11.48 -22.22
C LEU A 516 -2.53 -10.71 -22.45
N SER A 517 -3.61 -11.19 -21.85
CA SER A 517 -4.86 -10.45 -21.67
C SER A 517 -4.63 -9.16 -20.88
N ALA A 518 -5.60 -8.25 -20.95
CA ALA A 518 -5.65 -7.08 -20.07
C ALA A 518 -5.50 -7.51 -18.61
N HIS A 519 -4.64 -6.82 -17.87
CA HIS A 519 -4.36 -7.07 -16.44
C HIS A 519 -3.75 -8.45 -16.13
N GLY A 520 -3.40 -9.22 -17.16
CA GLY A 520 -2.83 -10.56 -17.03
C GLY A 520 -1.34 -10.57 -16.72
N CYS A 521 -0.87 -11.73 -16.26
CA CYS A 521 0.56 -11.99 -16.04
C CYS A 521 0.99 -13.32 -16.64
N ALA A 522 2.31 -13.46 -16.85
CA ALA A 522 2.98 -14.73 -17.09
C ALA A 522 4.05 -14.94 -16.03
N LEU A 523 4.28 -16.19 -15.64
CA LEU A 523 5.36 -16.54 -14.72
C LEU A 523 6.15 -17.75 -15.27
N PHE A 524 7.40 -17.50 -15.61
CA PHE A 524 8.33 -18.49 -16.16
C PHE A 524 9.27 -19.02 -15.08
N VAL A 525 9.44 -20.33 -15.05
CA VAL A 525 10.44 -21.03 -14.22
C VAL A 525 11.51 -21.59 -15.14
N LEU A 526 12.65 -20.92 -15.21
CA LEU A 526 13.70 -21.20 -16.21
C LEU A 526 14.98 -21.75 -15.57
N LYS A 527 15.72 -22.57 -16.33
CA LYS A 527 17.11 -22.93 -16.06
C LYS A 527 17.96 -22.54 -17.27
N CYS A 528 19.06 -21.82 -17.03
CA CYS A 528 19.91 -21.29 -18.09
C CYS A 528 21.35 -21.83 -17.99
N ALA A 529 21.93 -22.14 -19.15
CA ALA A 529 23.28 -22.67 -19.34
C ALA A 529 24.20 -21.72 -20.11
#